data_AF-A0A3D1TBU9-F1
#
_entry.id   AF-A0A3D1TBU9-F1
#
_cell.length_a   1.000
_cell.length_b   1.000
_cell.length_c   1.000
_cell.angle_alpha   90.00
_cell.angle_beta   90.00
_cell.angle_gamma   90.00
#
_symmetry.space_group_name_H-M   'P 1'
#
loop_
_entity.id
_entity.type
_entity.pdbx_description
1 polymer ?
#
loop_
_entity_poly.entity_id
_entity_poly.type
_entity_poly.pdbx_seq_one_letter_code
_entity_poly.pdbx_strand_id
1 'polypeptide(L)'
;MDQRSAKLLEVEGIGPKRLDRIREAWARQRSIREVMMFLQEHNVGTSHAAKIFAKYGQNAITLVRSDPYRLAEEIRGIGFLSADRIAQSIGFTPSDPARIRAGLGYTLHQASAEGHIYLPSEQLVESAS
;
A
#
# COMPACT_ATOMS: atom_id res chain seq x y z
N MET A 1 19.81 -18.29 16.05
CA MET A 1 18.93 -18.79 17.13
C MET A 1 17.63 -19.31 16.49
N ASP A 2 17.69 -20.47 15.83
CA ASP A 2 16.55 -21.03 15.06
C ASP A 2 16.29 -22.51 15.44
N GLN A 3 16.24 -22.78 16.74
CA GLN A 3 16.16 -24.12 17.34
C GLN A 3 14.73 -24.55 17.69
N ARG A 4 13.70 -24.10 16.94
CA ARG A 4 12.29 -24.48 17.21
C ARG A 4 11.65 -25.37 16.14
N SER A 5 12.28 -25.57 14.99
CA SER A 5 11.68 -26.35 13.89
C SER A 5 11.76 -27.87 14.08
N ALA A 6 12.68 -28.36 14.91
CA ALA A 6 12.93 -29.80 15.07
C ALA A 6 11.90 -30.54 15.96
N LYS A 7 11.10 -29.82 16.78
CA LYS A 7 10.14 -30.44 17.72
C LYS A 7 8.74 -30.74 17.13
N LEU A 8 8.49 -30.38 15.87
CA LEU A 8 7.20 -30.62 15.19
C LEU A 8 7.08 -32.05 14.60
N LEU A 9 8.16 -32.83 14.62
CA LEU A 9 8.18 -34.22 14.17
C LEU A 9 7.77 -35.24 15.26
N GLU A 10 7.57 -34.81 16.50
CA GLU A 10 7.19 -35.67 17.63
C GLU A 10 5.66 -35.76 17.87
N VAL A 11 4.84 -35.07 17.06
CA VAL A 11 3.38 -35.18 17.17
C VAL A 11 2.89 -36.31 16.26
N GLU A 12 2.54 -37.43 16.89
CA GLU A 12 1.93 -38.62 16.30
C GLU A 12 0.75 -38.24 15.38
N GLY A 13 0.88 -38.47 14.06
CA GLY A 13 -0.19 -38.22 13.07
C GLY A 13 0.01 -37.06 12.08
N ILE A 14 1.20 -36.46 11.99
CA ILE A 14 1.54 -35.46 10.96
C ILE A 14 2.57 -36.05 9.97
N GLY A 15 2.07 -36.68 8.90
CA GLY A 15 2.90 -37.11 7.78
C GLY A 15 3.49 -35.91 6.99
N PRO A 16 4.51 -36.14 6.13
CA PRO A 16 5.26 -35.09 5.43
C PRO A 16 4.36 -34.10 4.65
N LYS A 17 3.31 -34.59 3.99
CA LYS A 17 2.32 -33.74 3.30
C LYS A 17 1.59 -32.75 4.22
N ARG A 18 1.31 -33.15 5.46
CA ARG A 18 0.61 -32.31 6.44
C ARG A 18 1.59 -31.29 7.04
N LEU A 19 2.85 -31.67 7.22
CA LEU A 19 3.93 -30.77 7.64
C LEU A 19 4.18 -29.67 6.61
N ASP A 20 4.24 -30.02 5.33
CA ASP A 20 4.45 -29.03 4.25
C ASP A 20 3.26 -28.06 4.15
N ARG A 21 2.03 -28.56 4.27
CA ARG A 21 0.83 -27.71 4.33
C ARG A 21 0.85 -26.73 5.51
N ILE A 22 1.33 -27.16 6.67
CA ILE A 22 1.49 -26.31 7.85
C ILE A 22 2.56 -25.25 7.60
N ARG A 23 3.71 -25.62 7.04
CA ARG A 23 4.80 -24.70 6.69
C ARG A 23 4.34 -23.63 5.72
N GLU A 24 3.64 -24.01 4.66
CA GLU A 24 3.08 -23.05 3.69
C GLU A 24 2.06 -22.11 4.32
N ALA A 25 1.16 -22.63 5.16
CA ALA A 25 0.18 -21.81 5.87
C ALA A 25 0.86 -20.79 6.80
N TRP A 26 1.93 -21.21 7.49
CA TRP A 26 2.74 -20.33 8.32
C TRP A 26 3.49 -19.26 7.52
N ALA A 27 4.07 -19.63 6.39
CA ALA A 27 4.75 -18.70 5.49
C ALA A 27 3.79 -17.62 4.98
N ARG A 28 2.59 -18.01 4.51
CA ARG A 28 1.54 -17.08 4.10
C ARG A 28 1.08 -16.17 5.25
N GLN A 29 0.87 -16.71 6.44
CA GLN A 29 0.45 -15.92 7.59
C GLN A 29 1.50 -14.88 8.01
N ARG A 30 2.78 -15.25 7.93
CA ARG A 30 3.90 -14.34 8.19
C ARG A 30 3.93 -13.21 7.17
N SER A 31 3.78 -13.54 5.90
CA SER A 31 3.87 -12.61 4.79
C SER A 31 2.74 -11.56 4.84
N ILE A 32 1.51 -12.00 5.15
CA ILE A 32 0.37 -11.10 5.45
C ILE A 32 0.72 -10.16 6.60
N ARG A 33 1.24 -10.70 7.70
CA ARG A 33 1.57 -9.91 8.89
C ARG A 33 2.62 -8.83 8.58
N GLU A 34 3.65 -9.17 7.81
CA GLU A 34 4.69 -8.21 7.40
C GLU A 34 4.10 -7.03 6.60
N VAL A 35 3.22 -7.30 5.63
CA VAL A 35 2.54 -6.24 4.88
C VAL A 35 1.67 -5.38 5.80
N MET A 36 0.88 -6.00 6.68
CA MET A 36 -0.01 -5.27 7.58
C MET A 36 0.75 -4.36 8.55
N MET A 37 1.87 -4.84 9.12
CA MET A 37 2.71 -4.04 10.01
C MET A 37 3.33 -2.86 9.26
N PHE A 38 3.90 -3.08 8.07
CA PHE A 38 4.46 -2.00 7.25
C PHE A 38 3.42 -0.90 6.97
N LEU A 39 2.22 -1.27 6.56
CA LEU A 39 1.17 -0.30 6.27
C LEU A 39 0.77 0.48 7.55
N GLN A 40 0.66 -0.18 8.69
CA GLN A 40 0.34 0.47 9.96
C GLN A 40 1.46 1.42 10.45
N GLU A 41 2.72 1.03 10.31
CA GLU A 41 3.89 1.88 10.62
C GLU A 41 3.87 3.18 9.81
N HIS A 42 3.34 3.12 8.59
CA HIS A 42 3.18 4.27 7.69
C HIS A 42 1.81 4.96 7.79
N ASN A 43 1.13 4.79 8.93
CA ASN A 43 -0.16 5.42 9.27
C ASN A 43 -1.32 5.06 8.32
N VAL A 44 -1.25 3.90 7.67
CA VAL A 44 -2.36 3.37 6.88
C VAL A 44 -3.37 2.71 7.81
N GLY A 45 -4.58 3.28 7.88
CA GLY A 45 -5.68 2.69 8.64
C GLY A 45 -6.04 1.28 8.15
N THR A 46 -6.56 0.45 9.06
CA THR A 46 -6.86 -0.98 8.82
C THR A 46 -7.73 -1.23 7.59
N SER A 47 -8.72 -0.37 7.34
CA SER A 47 -9.59 -0.46 6.15
C SER A 47 -8.82 -0.26 4.84
N HIS A 48 -7.92 0.73 4.78
CA HIS A 48 -7.06 0.93 3.61
C HIS A 48 -6.05 -0.20 3.48
N ALA A 49 -5.44 -0.64 4.59
CA ALA A 49 -4.47 -1.73 4.58
C ALA A 49 -5.07 -3.03 4.03
N ALA A 50 -6.30 -3.36 4.42
CA ALA A 50 -7.02 -4.51 3.89
C ALA A 50 -7.24 -4.42 2.37
N LYS A 51 -7.60 -3.23 1.85
CA LYS A 51 -7.78 -3.01 0.40
C LYS A 51 -6.47 -3.11 -0.38
N ILE A 52 -5.40 -2.53 0.15
CA ILE A 52 -4.06 -2.57 -0.45
C ILE A 52 -3.57 -4.01 -0.51
N PHE A 53 -3.70 -4.75 0.59
CA PHE A 53 -3.34 -6.17 0.64
C PHE A 53 -4.20 -7.01 -0.30
N ALA A 54 -5.52 -6.79 -0.35
CA ALA A 54 -6.42 -7.51 -1.24
C ALA A 54 -6.04 -7.32 -2.73
N LYS A 55 -5.53 -6.14 -3.10
CA LYS A 55 -5.15 -5.84 -4.48
C LYS A 55 -3.74 -6.33 -4.84
N TYR A 56 -2.75 -6.11 -3.97
CA TYR A 56 -1.34 -6.32 -4.31
C TYR A 56 -0.70 -7.51 -3.58
N GLY A 57 -1.37 -8.08 -2.59
CA GLY A 57 -0.87 -9.19 -1.78
C GLY A 57 0.51 -8.90 -1.21
N GLN A 58 1.45 -9.80 -1.43
CA GLN A 58 2.82 -9.67 -0.94
C GLN A 58 3.60 -8.51 -1.57
N ASN A 59 3.19 -8.06 -2.76
CA ASN A 59 3.86 -6.98 -3.49
C ASN A 59 3.45 -5.60 -3.00
N ALA A 60 2.51 -5.51 -2.05
CA ALA A 60 2.02 -4.24 -1.51
C ALA A 60 3.16 -3.34 -1.01
N ILE A 61 4.12 -3.88 -0.25
CA ILE A 61 5.25 -3.11 0.29
C ILE A 61 6.08 -2.51 -0.84
N THR A 62 6.45 -3.35 -1.82
CA THR A 62 7.27 -2.93 -2.96
C THR A 62 6.57 -1.84 -3.77
N LEU A 63 5.29 -2.02 -4.07
CA LEU A 63 4.52 -1.07 -4.85
C LEU A 63 4.35 0.26 -4.12
N VAL A 64 4.00 0.23 -2.84
CA VAL A 64 3.86 1.45 -2.03
C VAL A 64 5.18 2.21 -1.94
N ARG A 65 6.32 1.51 -1.83
CA ARG A 65 7.65 2.13 -1.82
C ARG A 65 8.05 2.72 -3.17
N SER A 66 7.67 2.10 -4.28
CA SER A 66 8.04 2.59 -5.62
C SER A 66 7.12 3.70 -6.12
N ASP A 67 5.82 3.58 -5.84
CA ASP A 67 4.79 4.47 -6.37
C ASP A 67 3.54 4.48 -5.46
N PRO A 68 3.55 5.29 -4.39
CA PRO A 68 2.40 5.40 -3.48
C PRO A 68 1.18 6.06 -4.14
N TYR A 69 1.36 6.82 -5.23
CA TYR A 69 0.27 7.54 -5.88
C TYR A 69 -0.61 6.61 -6.73
N ARG A 70 -0.08 5.47 -7.18
CA ARG A 70 -0.92 4.39 -7.75
C ARG A 70 -2.05 3.96 -6.84
N LEU A 71 -1.90 4.06 -5.51
CA LEU A 71 -3.00 3.73 -4.59
C LEU A 71 -4.26 4.57 -4.86
N ALA A 72 -4.08 5.85 -5.24
CA ALA A 72 -5.19 6.75 -5.54
C ALA A 72 -5.90 6.44 -6.87
N GLU A 73 -5.15 5.92 -7.84
CA GLU A 73 -5.67 5.56 -9.16
C GLU A 73 -6.39 4.20 -9.12
N GLU A 74 -5.87 3.28 -8.31
CA GLU A 74 -6.17 1.86 -8.44
C GLU A 74 -7.04 1.28 -7.32
N ILE A 75 -7.22 1.98 -6.21
CA ILE A 75 -7.97 1.48 -5.04
C ILE A 75 -9.11 2.42 -4.69
N ARG A 76 -10.35 1.95 -4.89
CA ARG A 76 -11.54 2.70 -4.52
C ARG A 76 -11.56 3.06 -3.03
N GLY A 77 -11.69 4.36 -2.76
CA GLY A 77 -11.73 4.93 -1.42
C GLY A 77 -10.36 5.30 -0.85
N ILE A 78 -9.27 5.09 -1.60
CA ILE A 78 -8.01 5.78 -1.38
C ILE A 78 -7.93 6.87 -2.44
N GLY A 79 -8.00 8.13 -2.04
CA GLY A 79 -7.80 9.28 -2.93
C GLY A 79 -6.40 9.85 -2.83
N PHE A 80 -6.09 10.85 -3.66
CA PHE A 80 -4.79 11.53 -3.67
C PHE A 80 -4.33 11.95 -2.28
N LEU A 81 -5.17 12.63 -1.49
CA LEU A 81 -4.80 13.08 -0.13
C LEU A 81 -4.38 11.93 0.80
N SER A 82 -5.00 10.76 0.66
CA SER A 82 -4.62 9.59 1.44
C SER A 82 -3.32 8.96 0.93
N ALA A 83 -3.15 8.89 -0.40
CA ALA A 83 -1.92 8.43 -1.01
C ALA A 83 -0.73 9.37 -0.67
N ASP A 84 -0.94 10.69 -0.67
CA ASP A 84 0.09 11.68 -0.35
C ASP A 84 0.54 11.60 1.11
N ARG A 85 -0.38 11.36 2.06
CA ARG A 85 -0.01 11.09 3.46
C ARG A 85 0.87 9.83 3.60
N ILE A 86 0.58 8.79 2.82
CA ILE A 86 1.40 7.56 2.81
C ILE A 86 2.75 7.83 2.17
N ALA A 87 2.78 8.55 1.04
CA ALA A 87 3.99 8.94 0.35
C ALA A 87 4.95 9.73 1.26
N GLN A 88 4.42 10.72 1.98
CA GLN A 88 5.19 11.51 2.93
C GLN A 88 5.73 10.64 4.09
N SER A 89 4.94 9.69 4.60
CA SER A 89 5.38 8.82 5.70
C SER A 89 6.46 7.81 5.31
N ILE A 90 6.62 7.51 4.02
CA ILE A 90 7.69 6.65 3.47
C ILE A 90 8.86 7.46 2.89
N GLY A 91 8.82 8.80 2.94
CA GLY A 91 9.94 9.69 2.61
C GLY A 91 9.86 10.40 1.25
N PHE A 92 8.71 10.41 0.57
CA PHE A 92 8.54 11.22 -0.65
C PHE A 92 8.49 12.70 -0.30
N THR A 93 9.19 13.52 -1.09
CA THR A 93 9.23 14.98 -0.90
C THR A 93 8.08 15.67 -1.64
N PRO A 94 7.65 16.87 -1.19
CA PRO A 94 6.67 17.68 -1.93
C PRO A 94 7.03 17.96 -3.39
N SER A 95 8.33 18.04 -3.69
CA SER A 95 8.90 18.27 -5.02
C SER A 95 9.11 16.99 -5.85
N ASP A 96 8.66 15.82 -5.36
CA ASP A 96 8.79 14.58 -6.12
C ASP A 96 7.96 14.64 -7.41
N PRO A 97 8.52 14.33 -8.59
CA PRO A 97 7.78 14.35 -9.85
C PRO A 97 6.52 13.47 -9.84
N ALA A 98 6.52 12.35 -9.11
CA ALA A 98 5.35 11.49 -8.97
C ALA A 98 4.22 12.19 -8.20
N ARG A 99 4.57 12.91 -7.13
CA ARG A 99 3.62 13.74 -6.38
C ARG A 99 3.03 14.83 -7.25
N ILE A 100 3.87 15.58 -7.94
CA ILE A 100 3.43 16.71 -8.77
C ILE A 100 2.43 16.23 -9.83
N ARG A 101 2.74 15.13 -10.54
CA ARG A 101 1.82 14.57 -11.53
C ARG A 101 0.48 14.16 -10.92
N ALA A 102 0.51 13.44 -9.81
CA ALA A 102 -0.69 12.99 -9.12
C ALA A 102 -1.51 14.16 -8.54
N GLY A 103 -0.84 15.20 -8.04
CA GLY A 103 -1.43 16.43 -7.53
C GLY A 103 -2.12 17.23 -8.62
N LEU A 104 -1.47 17.42 -9.78
CA LEU A 104 -2.09 18.06 -10.94
C LEU A 104 -3.36 17.33 -11.40
N GLY A 105 -3.30 16.00 -11.50
CA GLY A 105 -4.46 15.18 -11.83
C GLY A 105 -5.59 15.33 -10.81
N TYR A 106 -5.25 15.36 -9.52
CA TYR A 106 -6.21 15.59 -8.45
C TYR A 106 -6.87 16.97 -8.56
N THR A 107 -6.08 18.04 -8.71
CA THR A 107 -6.59 19.41 -8.81
C THR A 107 -7.51 19.59 -10.02
N LEU A 108 -7.14 19.04 -11.19
CA LEU A 108 -7.98 19.08 -12.37
C LEU A 108 -9.29 18.30 -12.18
N HIS A 109 -9.23 17.13 -11.54
CA HIS A 109 -10.42 16.35 -11.23
C HIS A 109 -11.36 17.10 -10.28
N GLN A 110 -10.81 17.77 -9.25
CA GLN A 110 -11.58 18.61 -8.33
C GLN A 110 -12.27 19.78 -9.05
N ALA A 111 -11.52 20.50 -9.88
CA ALA A 111 -12.09 21.61 -10.66
C ALA A 111 -13.16 21.14 -11.65
N SER A 112 -12.97 19.97 -12.26
CA SER A 112 -14.00 19.37 -13.13
C SER A 112 -15.27 19.03 -12.36
N ALA A 113 -15.16 18.55 -11.11
CA ALA A 113 -16.31 18.31 -10.26
C ALA A 113 -17.06 19.61 -9.88
N GLU A 114 -16.39 20.76 -9.91
CA GLU A 114 -16.96 22.10 -9.72
C GLU A 114 -17.53 22.71 -11.02
N GLY A 115 -17.46 21.98 -12.14
CA GLY A 115 -18.02 22.40 -13.44
C GLY A 115 -17.01 23.11 -14.35
N HIS A 116 -15.74 23.18 -13.99
CA HIS A 116 -14.70 23.75 -14.83
C HIS A 116 -14.30 22.76 -15.93
N ILE A 117 -14.13 23.26 -17.16
CA ILE A 117 -13.64 22.46 -18.31
C ILE A 117 -12.18 22.77 -18.67
N TYR A 118 -11.59 23.78 -18.03
CA TYR A 118 -10.17 24.12 -18.10
C TYR A 118 -9.76 24.84 -16.81
N LEU A 119 -8.45 24.84 -16.51
CA LEU A 119 -7.85 25.69 -15.48
C LEU A 119 -6.64 26.43 -16.09
N PRO A 120 -6.50 27.75 -15.86
CA PRO A 120 -5.28 28.47 -16.18
C PRO A 120 -4.05 27.84 -15.49
N SER A 121 -2.91 27.81 -16.20
CA SER A 121 -1.70 27.13 -15.70
C SER A 121 -1.20 27.68 -14.36
N GLU A 122 -1.28 28.99 -14.14
CA GLU A 122 -0.88 29.65 -12.90
C GLU A 122 -1.72 29.20 -11.70
N GLN A 123 -3.04 29.13 -11.87
CA GLN A 123 -3.97 28.65 -10.83
C GLN A 123 -3.79 27.15 -10.55
N LEU A 124 -3.46 26.38 -11.58
CA LEU A 124 -3.21 24.95 -11.46
C LEU A 124 -1.95 24.66 -10.64
N VAL A 125 -0.87 25.43 -10.87
CA VAL A 125 0.38 25.28 -10.11
C VAL A 125 0.18 25.68 -8.64
N GLU A 126 -0.52 26.79 -8.39
CA GLU A 126 -0.82 27.25 -7.02
C GLU A 126 -1.66 26.22 -6.25
N SER A 127 -2.66 25.62 -6.90
CA SER A 127 -3.58 24.67 -6.27
C SER A 127 -3.05 23.22 -6.16
N ALA A 128 -1.97 22.88 -6.87
CA ALA A 128 -1.36 21.55 -6.85
C ALA A 128 -0.14 21.43 -5.91
N SER A 129 0.28 22.54 -5.31
CA SER A 129 1.46 22.64 -4.44
C SER A 129 1.24 21.97 -3.09
#